data_AF-A0A4Q2V0B8-F1
#
_entry.id   AF-A0A4Q2V0B8-F1
#
_cell.length_a   1.000
_cell.length_b   1.000
_cell.length_c   1.000
_cell.angle_alpha   90.00
_cell.angle_beta   90.00
_cell.angle_gamma   90.00
#
_symmetry.space_group_name_H-M   'P 1'
#
loop_
_entity.id
_entity.type
_entity.pdbx_description
1 polymer ?
#
loop_
_entity_poly.entity_id
_entity_poly.type
_entity_poly.pdbx_seq_one_letter_code
_entity_poly.pdbx_strand_id
1 'polypeptide(L)'
;MTKAIGSLASIISACSNSDKDVGWFKLAVTSHSNQHIEEVFSNLPAYHRIRLADHVEPMKEDAEKFIRARCVQVLNAMDCDADMRRDMEEELIERFDNTILWVVMVLEQVKVNPNPWLKSFVPTQRSTPDKLCGLYNSTFERSEVPDELLRVLSIIAALQRPLALDEIDVAVAIQPDDSFARQVQQRSR
;
A
#
# COMPACT_ATOMS: atom_id res chain seq x y z
N MET A 1 -10.97 -8.21 14.43
CA MET A 1 -9.91 -7.35 15.01
C MET A 1 -10.44 -6.50 16.17
N THR A 2 -11.60 -5.86 16.04
CA THR A 2 -12.25 -5.02 17.08
C THR A 2 -12.44 -5.69 18.45
N LYS A 3 -12.79 -6.99 18.49
CA LYS A 3 -12.89 -7.74 19.77
C LYS A 3 -11.54 -7.83 20.50
N ALA A 4 -10.45 -8.07 19.77
CA ALA A 4 -9.11 -8.17 20.36
C ALA A 4 -8.63 -6.80 20.88
N ILE A 5 -8.93 -5.73 20.14
CA ILE A 5 -8.61 -4.36 20.56
C ILE A 5 -9.41 -3.97 21.82
N GLY A 6 -10.71 -4.32 21.87
CA GLY A 6 -11.53 -4.10 23.06
C GLY A 6 -11.04 -4.88 24.29
N SER A 7 -10.61 -6.13 24.11
CA SER A 7 -10.00 -6.91 25.19
C SER A 7 -8.70 -6.27 25.69
N LEU A 8 -7.82 -5.83 24.79
CA LEU A 8 -6.58 -5.14 25.17
C LEU A 8 -6.85 -3.81 25.89
N ALA A 9 -7.82 -3.03 25.43
CA ALA A 9 -8.22 -1.77 26.09
C ALA A 9 -8.76 -2.01 27.51
N SER A 10 -9.55 -3.07 27.73
CA SER A 10 -10.04 -3.43 29.06
C SER A 10 -8.92 -3.86 30.02
N ILE A 11 -7.90 -4.57 29.51
CA ILE A 11 -6.74 -4.99 30.30
C ILE A 11 -5.92 -3.77 30.72
N ILE A 12 -5.69 -2.82 29.80
CA ILE A 12 -4.95 -1.58 30.09
C ILE A 12 -5.68 -0.74 31.15
N SER A 13 -7.01 -0.61 31.04
CA SER A 13 -7.83 0.13 32.01
C SER A 13 -7.88 -0.55 33.39
N ALA A 14 -7.86 -1.88 33.44
CA ALA A 14 -7.82 -2.64 34.70
C ALA A 14 -6.46 -2.50 35.41
N CYS A 15 -5.36 -2.43 34.66
CA CYS A 15 -4.00 -2.29 35.22
C CYS A 15 -3.72 -0.89 35.80
N SER A 16 -4.35 0.17 35.30
CA SER A 16 -4.18 1.53 35.86
C SER A 16 -4.76 1.72 37.26
N ASN A 17 -5.57 0.78 37.76
CA ASN A 17 -6.23 0.87 39.07
C ASN A 17 -5.56 0.03 40.18
N SER A 18 -4.49 -0.72 39.89
CA SER A 18 -3.77 -1.50 40.91
C SER A 18 -2.46 -0.83 41.30
N ASP A 19 -2.36 -0.42 42.57
CA ASP A 19 -1.22 0.26 43.21
C ASP A 19 -0.02 -0.67 43.48
N LYS A 20 0.23 -1.62 42.57
CA LYS A 20 1.40 -2.51 42.61
C LYS A 20 2.19 -2.33 41.32
N ASP A 21 3.50 -2.41 41.46
CA ASP A 21 4.55 -2.20 40.48
C ASP A 21 4.46 -3.17 39.28
N VAL A 22 3.36 -3.07 38.52
CA VAL A 22 3.06 -3.86 37.34
C VAL A 22 3.66 -3.09 36.17
N GLY A 23 4.62 -3.72 35.48
CA GLY A 23 5.38 -3.10 34.40
C GLY A 23 4.53 -2.34 33.39
N TRP A 24 5.00 -1.16 33.02
CA TRP A 24 4.45 -0.31 31.97
C TRP A 24 4.41 -1.03 30.61
N PHE A 25 3.22 -1.11 30.01
CA PHE A 25 3.00 -1.64 28.66
C PHE A 25 2.72 -0.48 27.69
N LYS A 26 3.50 -0.38 26.62
CA LYS A 26 3.30 0.59 25.54
C LYS A 26 2.77 -0.13 24.30
N LEU A 27 1.65 0.37 23.76
CA LEU A 27 1.03 -0.15 22.54
C LEU A 27 1.07 0.91 21.45
N ALA A 28 1.62 0.56 20.29
CA ALA A 28 1.53 1.36 19.08
C ALA A 28 0.64 0.61 18.07
N VAL A 29 -0.40 1.29 17.58
CA VAL A 29 -1.33 0.74 16.58
C VAL A 29 -1.29 1.63 15.35
N THR A 30 -1.10 1.04 14.18
CA THR A 30 -1.15 1.73 12.90
C THR A 30 -2.37 1.23 12.11
N SER A 31 -3.13 2.14 11.53
CA SER A 31 -4.26 1.81 10.67
C SER A 31 -4.50 2.90 9.63
N HIS A 32 -5.12 2.54 8.50
CA HIS A 32 -5.85 3.48 7.65
C HIS A 32 -7.00 4.13 8.47
N SER A 33 -7.49 5.31 8.07
CA SER A 33 -8.57 6.02 8.78
C SER A 33 -9.72 5.07 9.13
N ASN A 34 -9.95 4.88 10.43
CA ASN A 34 -10.94 3.93 10.92
C ASN A 34 -11.57 4.50 12.20
N GLN A 35 -12.79 5.01 12.03
CA GLN A 35 -13.54 5.64 13.10
C GLN A 35 -13.74 4.73 14.32
N HIS A 36 -13.91 3.42 14.12
CA HIS A 36 -14.08 2.47 15.22
C HIS A 36 -12.82 2.27 16.06
N ILE A 37 -11.64 2.33 15.45
CA ILE A 37 -10.38 2.28 16.21
C ILE A 37 -10.29 3.54 17.09
N GLU A 38 -10.61 4.69 16.52
CA GLU A 38 -10.57 5.97 17.23
C GLU A 38 -11.49 5.98 18.45
N GLU A 39 -12.73 5.48 18.32
CA GLU A 39 -13.71 5.39 19.40
C GLU A 39 -13.26 4.48 20.55
N VAL A 40 -12.56 3.37 20.24
CA VAL A 40 -12.09 2.45 21.28
C VAL A 40 -10.93 3.06 22.06
N PHE A 41 -9.99 3.71 21.38
CA PHE A 41 -8.81 4.27 22.01
C PHE A 41 -9.04 5.65 22.66
N SER A 42 -10.02 6.44 22.21
CA SER A 42 -10.33 7.75 22.82
C SER A 42 -10.76 7.66 24.28
N ASN A 43 -11.26 6.50 24.71
CA ASN A 43 -11.67 6.26 26.10
C ASN A 43 -10.50 5.89 27.02
N LEU A 44 -9.25 5.83 26.51
CA LEU A 44 -8.07 5.49 27.30
C LEU A 44 -7.34 6.76 27.80
N PRO A 45 -6.95 6.81 29.09
CA PRO A 45 -6.44 8.01 29.74
C PRO A 45 -5.06 8.51 29.24
N ALA A 46 -4.33 7.71 28.46
CA ALA A 46 -3.02 8.06 27.89
C ALA A 46 -2.97 7.87 26.36
N TYR A 47 -4.11 8.03 25.68
CA TYR A 47 -4.18 7.90 24.24
C TYR A 47 -3.52 9.09 23.54
N HIS A 48 -2.46 8.82 22.79
CA HIS A 48 -1.86 9.77 21.87
C HIS A 48 -2.17 9.37 20.44
N ARG A 49 -2.72 10.31 19.69
CA ARG A 49 -3.03 10.14 18.28
C ARG A 49 -2.06 10.93 17.43
N ILE A 50 -1.50 10.27 16.43
CA ILE A 50 -0.73 10.91 15.37
C ILE A 50 -1.48 10.63 14.06
N ARG A 51 -2.03 11.67 13.43
CA ARG A 51 -2.54 11.54 12.05
C ARG A 51 -1.44 12.00 11.12
N LEU A 52 -1.06 11.16 10.15
CA LEU A 52 -0.13 11.59 9.11
C LEU A 52 -0.70 12.77 8.32
N ALA A 53 -2.02 12.81 8.12
CA ALA A 53 -2.71 13.92 7.43
C ALA A 53 -2.58 15.28 8.13
N ASP A 54 -2.25 15.33 9.43
CA ASP A 54 -2.04 16.59 10.14
C ASP A 54 -0.62 17.17 9.89
N HIS A 55 0.22 16.46 9.13
CA HIS A 55 1.63 16.78 8.89
C HIS A 55 1.96 16.84 7.38
N VAL A 56 1.09 17.42 6.56
CA VAL A 56 1.20 17.46 5.09
C VAL A 56 2.50 18.12 4.60
N GLU A 57 2.87 19.28 5.15
CA GLU A 57 4.09 19.98 4.77
C GLU A 57 5.37 19.19 5.13
N PRO A 58 5.55 18.69 6.39
CA PRO A 58 6.63 17.78 6.73
C PRO A 58 6.67 16.51 5.86
N MET A 59 5.52 16.00 5.43
CA MET A 59 5.46 14.80 4.58
C MET A 59 6.09 15.02 3.21
N LYS A 60 5.99 16.22 2.63
CA LYS A 60 6.63 16.52 1.34
C LYS A 60 8.14 16.53 1.48
N GLU A 61 8.68 17.21 2.50
CA GLU A 61 10.12 17.23 2.76
C GLU A 61 10.68 15.83 3.04
N ASP A 62 9.96 15.03 3.82
CA ASP A 62 10.37 13.67 4.14
C ASP A 62 10.27 12.74 2.94
N ALA A 63 9.29 12.94 2.06
CA ALA A 63 9.21 12.25 0.78
C ALA A 63 10.36 12.62 -0.15
N GLU A 64 10.73 13.90 -0.26
CA GLU A 64 11.88 14.33 -1.05
C GLU A 64 13.19 13.72 -0.52
N LYS A 65 13.40 13.71 0.80
CA LYS A 65 14.54 13.02 1.43
C LYS A 65 14.54 11.53 1.11
N PHE A 66 13.38 10.88 1.18
CA PHE A 66 13.23 9.48 0.84
C PHE A 66 13.60 9.21 -0.63
N ILE A 67 13.08 10.01 -1.56
CA ILE A 67 13.34 9.88 -3.01
C ILE A 67 14.85 9.98 -3.26
N ARG A 68 15.49 11.04 -2.77
CA ARG A 68 16.95 11.23 -2.93
C ARG A 68 17.73 10.04 -2.38
N ALA A 69 17.43 9.62 -1.16
CA ALA A 69 18.12 8.47 -0.54
C ALA A 69 17.93 7.18 -1.34
N ARG A 70 16.74 6.97 -1.90
CA ARG A 70 16.45 5.74 -2.65
C ARG A 70 17.04 5.77 -4.06
N CYS A 71 17.06 6.92 -4.73
CA CYS A 71 17.77 7.10 -6.00
C CYS A 71 19.26 6.78 -5.85
N VAL A 72 19.92 7.25 -4.78
CA VAL A 72 21.32 6.88 -4.48
C VAL A 72 21.48 5.37 -4.43
N GLN A 73 20.63 4.69 -3.66
CA GLN A 73 20.74 3.25 -3.44
C GLN A 73 20.53 2.43 -4.72
N VAL A 74 19.57 2.83 -5.56
CA VAL A 74 19.23 2.10 -6.79
C VAL A 74 20.24 2.38 -7.89
N LEU A 75 20.65 3.63 -8.05
CA LEU A 75 21.54 4.03 -9.15
C LEU A 75 23.01 3.70 -8.87
N ASN A 76 23.45 3.71 -7.62
CA ASN A 76 24.78 3.17 -7.28
C ASN A 76 24.89 1.68 -7.59
N ALA A 77 23.78 0.93 -7.46
CA ALA A 77 23.76 -0.49 -7.81
C ALA A 77 23.80 -0.73 -9.34
N MET A 78 23.56 0.32 -10.14
CA MET A 78 23.45 0.25 -11.61
C MET A 78 24.60 0.97 -12.34
N ASP A 79 25.55 1.55 -11.59
CA ASP A 79 26.69 2.33 -12.11
C ASP A 79 26.29 3.49 -13.02
N CYS A 80 25.17 4.16 -12.70
CA CYS A 80 24.70 5.33 -13.45
C CYS A 80 25.52 6.59 -13.11
N ASP A 81 25.67 7.49 -14.07
CA ASP A 81 26.38 8.76 -13.85
C ASP A 81 25.58 9.75 -12.97
N ALA A 82 26.28 10.78 -12.49
CA ALA A 82 25.73 11.78 -11.56
C ALA A 82 24.66 12.70 -12.18
N ASP A 83 24.76 13.03 -13.46
CA ASP A 83 23.75 13.81 -14.18
C ASP A 83 22.47 13.00 -14.37
N MET A 84 22.59 11.74 -14.79
CA MET A 84 21.45 10.82 -14.91
C MET A 84 20.73 10.60 -13.58
N ARG A 85 21.49 10.59 -12.49
CA ARG A 85 20.94 10.53 -11.14
C ARG A 85 20.16 11.79 -10.77
N ARG A 86 20.69 12.97 -11.07
CA ARG A 86 20.01 14.24 -10.80
C ARG A 86 18.69 14.31 -11.57
N ASP A 87 18.72 14.00 -12.87
CA ASP A 87 17.54 14.07 -13.73
C ASP A 87 16.43 13.13 -13.22
N MET A 88 16.80 11.93 -12.76
CA MET A 88 15.83 10.99 -12.18
C MET A 88 15.30 11.43 -10.81
N GLU A 89 16.15 12.03 -9.96
CA GLU A 89 15.72 12.62 -8.69
C GLU A 89 14.71 13.76 -8.91
N GLU A 90 14.98 14.67 -9.84
CA GLU A 90 14.11 15.80 -10.17
C GLU A 90 12.75 15.32 -10.71
N GLU A 91 12.73 14.40 -11.67
CA GLU A 91 11.49 13.88 -12.25
C GLU A 91 10.63 13.14 -11.20
N LEU A 92 11.26 12.36 -10.33
CA LEU A 92 10.56 11.64 -9.27
C LEU A 92 9.97 12.58 -8.22
N ILE A 93 10.67 13.65 -7.87
CA ILE A 93 10.19 14.68 -6.93
C ILE A 93 9.02 15.45 -7.54
N GLU A 94 9.10 15.82 -8.82
CA GLU A 94 8.04 16.58 -9.51
C GLU A 94 6.74 15.78 -9.63
N ARG A 95 6.84 14.48 -9.96
CA ARG A 95 5.66 13.63 -10.22
C ARG A 95 5.08 12.96 -8.98
N PHE A 96 5.71 13.15 -7.83
CA PHE A 96 5.30 12.51 -6.61
C PHE A 96 3.95 13.05 -6.10
N ASP A 97 2.85 12.34 -6.36
CA ASP A 97 1.50 12.69 -5.86
C ASP A 97 1.33 12.26 -4.38
N ASN A 98 2.21 12.78 -3.51
CA ASN A 98 2.25 12.56 -2.06
C ASN A 98 2.31 11.10 -1.58
N THR A 99 2.58 10.13 -2.46
CA THR A 99 2.50 8.70 -2.14
C THR A 99 3.80 7.94 -2.45
N ILE A 100 4.58 7.61 -1.42
CA ILE A 100 5.95 7.00 -1.52
C ILE A 100 5.95 5.73 -2.38
N LEU A 101 4.81 5.04 -2.43
CA LEU A 101 4.59 3.84 -3.21
C LEU A 101 4.91 4.00 -4.70
N TRP A 102 4.48 5.10 -5.34
CA TRP A 102 4.72 5.29 -6.78
C TRP A 102 6.23 5.31 -7.09
N VAL A 103 7.01 6.04 -6.28
CA VAL A 103 8.47 6.12 -6.40
C VAL A 103 9.10 4.74 -6.25
N VAL A 104 8.70 3.98 -5.23
CA VAL A 104 9.22 2.63 -5.01
C VAL A 104 8.93 1.75 -6.22
N MET A 105 7.71 1.77 -6.74
CA MET A 105 7.33 0.96 -7.91
C MET A 105 8.11 1.34 -9.16
N VAL A 106 8.28 2.64 -9.42
CA VAL A 106 9.10 3.13 -10.54
C VAL A 106 10.54 2.65 -10.42
N LEU A 107 11.15 2.82 -9.24
CA LEU A 107 12.53 2.41 -9.00
C LEU A 107 12.73 0.89 -9.10
N GLU A 108 11.75 0.07 -8.71
CA GLU A 108 11.82 -1.38 -8.93
C GLU A 108 11.74 -1.74 -10.42
N GLN A 109 10.94 -1.04 -11.23
CA GLN A 109 10.93 -1.26 -12.67
C GLN A 109 12.27 -0.93 -13.32
N VAL A 110 12.94 0.13 -12.86
CA VAL A 110 14.28 0.51 -13.30
C VAL A 110 15.29 -0.60 -13.06
N LYS A 111 15.26 -1.22 -11.86
CA LYS A 111 16.16 -2.35 -11.56
C LYS A 111 15.94 -3.56 -12.47
N VAL A 112 14.69 -3.86 -12.80
CA VAL A 112 14.34 -5.02 -13.61
C VAL A 112 14.70 -4.80 -15.09
N ASN A 113 14.63 -3.57 -15.59
CA ASN A 113 14.95 -3.28 -16.99
C ASN A 113 15.71 -1.95 -17.19
N PRO A 114 17.04 -1.94 -16.95
CA PRO A 114 17.86 -0.72 -16.92
C PRO A 114 17.94 0.02 -18.27
N ASN A 115 18.10 -0.75 -19.34
CA ASN A 115 18.65 -0.26 -20.62
C ASN A 115 17.63 0.50 -21.50
N PRO A 116 16.35 0.08 -21.59
CA PRO A 116 15.33 0.84 -22.31
C PRO A 116 14.89 2.07 -21.51
N TRP A 117 14.80 1.94 -20.19
CA TRP A 117 14.17 2.93 -19.33
C TRP A 117 15.05 4.17 -19.18
N LEU A 118 16.35 4.02 -18.93
CA LEU A 118 17.30 5.14 -18.84
C LEU A 118 17.38 5.95 -20.16
N LYS A 119 17.21 5.31 -21.32
CA LYS A 119 17.17 5.99 -22.63
C LYS A 119 15.81 6.59 -22.98
N SER A 120 14.71 6.04 -22.46
CA SER A 120 13.36 6.52 -22.74
C SER A 120 12.82 7.51 -21.71
N PHE A 121 13.34 7.52 -20.49
CA PHE A 121 12.76 8.31 -19.40
C PHE A 121 12.99 9.81 -19.58
N VAL A 122 14.16 10.20 -20.10
CA VAL A 122 14.54 11.61 -20.30
C VAL A 122 13.91 12.23 -21.57
N PRO A 123 13.69 11.50 -22.71
CA PRO A 123 13.05 12.08 -23.90
C PRO A 123 11.62 11.58 -24.21
N THR A 124 11.15 10.48 -23.60
CA THR A 124 9.91 9.77 -24.01
C THR A 124 8.84 9.89 -22.93
N GLN A 125 8.49 11.14 -22.59
CA GLN A 125 7.37 11.51 -21.70
C GLN A 125 5.97 11.20 -22.29
N ARG A 126 5.78 10.08 -23.01
CA ARG A 126 4.46 9.66 -23.53
C ARG A 126 4.01 8.26 -23.12
N SER A 127 4.89 7.44 -22.54
CA SER A 127 4.54 6.07 -22.15
C SER A 127 4.69 5.78 -20.65
N THR A 128 5.31 6.70 -19.89
CA THR A 128 5.36 6.56 -18.44
C THR A 128 4.02 7.03 -17.89
N PRO A 129 3.28 6.18 -17.16
CA PRO A 129 2.00 6.57 -16.64
C PRO A 129 2.10 7.77 -15.70
N ASP A 130 1.35 8.82 -16.01
CA ASP A 130 1.44 10.13 -15.38
C ASP A 130 1.27 10.11 -13.84
N LYS A 131 0.72 9.03 -13.28
CA LYS A 131 0.44 8.84 -11.85
C LYS A 131 0.38 7.36 -11.47
N LEU A 132 0.17 7.08 -10.18
CA LEU A 132 -0.08 5.74 -9.61
C LEU A 132 -1.12 4.94 -10.41
N CYS A 133 -2.21 5.58 -10.86
CA CYS A 133 -3.24 4.94 -11.66
C CYS A 133 -2.68 4.32 -12.95
N GLY A 134 -1.81 5.03 -13.65
CA GLY A 134 -1.28 4.49 -14.88
C GLY A 134 -0.21 3.41 -14.62
N LEU A 135 0.49 3.42 -13.47
CA LEU A 135 1.37 2.29 -13.11
C LEU A 135 0.55 1.01 -12.92
N TYR A 136 -0.60 1.11 -12.25
CA TYR A 136 -1.53 0.00 -12.15
C TYR A 136 -2.03 -0.44 -13.53
N ASN A 137 -2.41 0.49 -14.41
CA ASN A 137 -2.83 0.16 -15.78
C ASN A 137 -1.71 -0.52 -16.58
N SER A 138 -0.48 -0.02 -16.52
CA SER A 138 0.67 -0.64 -17.20
C SER A 138 1.00 -2.03 -16.67
N THR A 139 0.69 -2.29 -15.40
CA THR A 139 0.87 -3.61 -14.77
C THR A 139 -0.26 -4.55 -15.20
N PHE A 140 -1.48 -4.03 -15.25
CA PHE A 140 -2.65 -4.73 -15.75
C PHE A 140 -2.48 -5.14 -17.23
N GLU A 141 -2.04 -4.21 -18.08
CA GLU A 141 -1.79 -4.45 -19.52
C GLU A 141 -0.67 -5.47 -19.79
N ARG A 142 0.28 -5.61 -18.86
CA ARG A 142 1.37 -6.61 -18.95
C ARG A 142 0.99 -7.99 -18.42
N SER A 143 -0.21 -8.15 -17.86
CA SER A 143 -0.68 -9.45 -17.38
C SER A 143 -0.87 -10.41 -18.55
N GLU A 144 -0.48 -11.68 -18.39
CA GLU A 144 -0.76 -12.74 -19.35
C GLU A 144 -2.26 -13.10 -19.40
N VAL A 145 -3.01 -12.72 -18.36
CA VAL A 145 -4.44 -13.03 -18.17
C VAL A 145 -5.24 -11.78 -17.74
N PRO A 146 -5.37 -10.76 -18.61
CA PRO A 146 -6.00 -9.48 -18.25
C PRO A 146 -7.48 -9.62 -17.89
N ASP A 147 -8.22 -10.52 -18.55
CA ASP A 147 -9.66 -10.73 -18.29
C ASP A 147 -9.91 -11.37 -16.92
N GLU A 148 -9.07 -12.34 -16.52
CA GLU A 148 -9.15 -12.95 -15.19
C GLU A 148 -8.79 -11.95 -14.10
N LEU A 149 -7.74 -11.16 -14.34
CA LEU A 149 -7.34 -10.10 -13.42
C LEU A 149 -8.44 -9.04 -13.26
N LEU A 150 -9.09 -8.62 -14.36
CA LEU A 150 -10.20 -7.67 -14.32
C LEU A 150 -11.37 -8.21 -13.50
N ARG A 151 -11.66 -9.50 -13.65
CA ARG A 151 -12.71 -10.17 -12.90
C ARG A 151 -12.40 -10.21 -11.40
N VAL A 152 -11.17 -10.57 -11.03
CA VAL A 152 -10.71 -10.51 -9.62
C VAL A 152 -10.83 -9.10 -9.07
N LEU A 153 -10.34 -8.09 -9.79
CA LEU A 153 -10.40 -6.69 -9.35
C LEU A 153 -11.85 -6.19 -9.22
N SER A 154 -12.74 -6.60 -10.14
CA SER A 154 -14.17 -6.26 -10.09
C SER A 154 -14.86 -6.90 -8.88
N ILE A 155 -14.52 -8.16 -8.58
CA ILE A 155 -14.99 -8.83 -7.36
C ILE A 155 -14.53 -8.02 -6.15
N ILE A 156 -13.23 -7.74 -6.04
CA ILE A 156 -12.63 -7.00 -4.92
C ILE A 156 -13.29 -5.63 -4.73
N ALA A 157 -13.51 -4.89 -5.83
CA ALA A 157 -14.12 -3.57 -5.80
C ALA A 157 -15.58 -3.57 -5.31
N ALA A 158 -16.30 -4.68 -5.52
CA ALA A 158 -17.69 -4.84 -5.09
C ALA A 158 -17.84 -5.28 -3.62
N LEU A 159 -16.74 -5.64 -2.95
CA LEU A 159 -16.80 -6.19 -1.60
C LEU A 159 -17.07 -5.12 -0.55
N GLN A 160 -17.97 -5.45 0.39
CA GLN A 160 -18.17 -4.65 1.61
C GLN A 160 -17.23 -5.03 2.76
N ARG A 161 -16.53 -6.17 2.63
CA ARG A 161 -15.53 -6.64 3.59
C ARG A 161 -14.39 -7.33 2.87
N PRO A 162 -13.17 -7.37 3.44
CA PRO A 162 -12.11 -8.23 2.94
C PRO A 162 -12.58 -9.69 2.87
N LEU A 163 -12.32 -10.32 1.73
CA LEU A 163 -12.48 -11.76 1.55
C LEU A 163 -11.16 -12.46 1.90
N ALA A 164 -11.28 -13.66 2.46
CA ALA A 164 -10.15 -14.58 2.55
C ALA A 164 -9.84 -15.20 1.18
N LEU A 165 -8.64 -15.76 1.00
CA LEU A 165 -8.20 -16.27 -0.30
C LEU A 165 -9.10 -17.40 -0.82
N ASP A 166 -9.53 -18.29 0.07
CA ASP A 166 -10.51 -19.34 -0.21
C ASP A 166 -11.86 -18.79 -0.66
N GLU A 167 -12.29 -17.67 -0.09
CA GLU A 167 -13.51 -16.98 -0.52
C GLU A 167 -13.36 -16.34 -1.91
N ILE A 168 -12.16 -15.85 -2.25
CA ILE A 168 -11.85 -15.29 -3.57
C ILE A 168 -11.83 -16.41 -4.62
N ASP A 169 -11.22 -17.56 -4.33
CA ASP A 169 -11.18 -18.71 -5.24
C ASP A 169 -12.60 -19.17 -5.60
N VAL A 170 -13.50 -19.20 -4.62
CA VAL A 170 -14.92 -19.48 -4.84
C VAL A 170 -15.57 -18.37 -5.68
N ALA A 171 -15.33 -17.09 -5.37
CA ALA A 171 -15.93 -15.98 -6.10
C ALA A 171 -15.53 -15.95 -7.58
N VAL A 172 -14.27 -16.26 -7.89
CA VAL A 172 -13.75 -16.35 -9.27
C VAL A 172 -14.25 -17.61 -9.98
N ALA A 173 -14.70 -18.64 -9.27
CA ALA A 173 -15.27 -19.84 -9.88
C ALA A 173 -16.74 -19.69 -10.36
N ILE A 174 -17.45 -18.63 -9.93
CA ILE A 174 -18.88 -18.41 -10.21
C ILE A 174 -19.12 -17.91 -11.64
N GLN A 175 -19.79 -18.70 -12.46
CA GLN A 175 -20.20 -18.35 -13.81
C GLN A 175 -21.68 -17.91 -13.86
N PRO A 176 -22.10 -17.08 -14.83
CA PRO A 176 -23.48 -16.61 -14.94
C PRO A 176 -24.53 -17.73 -15.06
N ASP A 177 -24.14 -18.88 -15.61
CA ASP A 177 -25.03 -20.03 -15.84
C ASP A 177 -25.11 -20.97 -14.62
N ASP A 178 -24.39 -20.65 -13.54
CA ASP A 178 -24.42 -21.48 -12.33
C ASP A 178 -25.77 -21.36 -11.63
N SER A 179 -26.43 -22.50 -11.51
CA SER A 179 -27.70 -22.63 -10.82
C SER A 179 -27.55 -23.25 -9.43
N PHE A 180 -26.42 -23.96 -9.17
CA PHE A 180 -26.20 -24.69 -7.94
C PHE A 180 -24.77 -24.51 -7.40
N ALA A 181 -24.65 -24.36 -6.08
CA ALA A 181 -23.36 -24.21 -5.38
C ALA A 181 -22.36 -25.35 -5.65
N ARG A 182 -22.85 -26.57 -5.93
CA ARG A 182 -21.99 -27.72 -6.27
C ARG A 182 -21.21 -27.53 -7.58
N GLN A 183 -21.77 -26.77 -8.53
CA GLN A 183 -21.12 -26.49 -9.81
C GLN A 183 -19.89 -25.59 -9.61
N VAL A 184 -20.00 -24.62 -8.70
CA VAL A 184 -18.91 -23.72 -8.30
C VAL A 184 -17.84 -24.48 -7.51
N GLN A 185 -18.26 -25.30 -6.53
CA GLN A 185 -17.35 -26.07 -5.67
C GLN A 185 -16.47 -27.07 -6.41
N GLN A 186 -16.90 -27.57 -7.57
CA GLN A 186 -16.06 -28.45 -8.40
C GLN A 186 -14.94 -27.70 -9.11
N ARG A 187 -15.09 -26.39 -9.33
CA ARG A 187 -14.12 -25.54 -10.03
C ARG A 187 -13.19 -24.79 -9.06
N SER A 188 -13.67 -24.47 -7.86
CA SER A 188 -12.86 -23.89 -6.79
C SER A 188 -12.08 -24.98 -6.07
N ARG A 189 -10.84 -25.24 -6.48
CA ARG A 189 -9.88 -26.12 -5.79
C ARG A 189 -8.45 -25.62 -5.95
#